data_AF-A0A376DMD9-F1
#
_entry.id   AF-A0A376DMD9-F1
#
_cell.length_a   1.000
_cell.length_b   1.000
_cell.length_c   1.000
_cell.angle_alpha   90.00
_cell.angle_beta   90.00
_cell.angle_gamma   90.00
#
_symmetry.space_group_name_H-M   'P 1'
#
loop_
_entity.id
_entity.type
_entity.pdbx_description
1 polymer ?
#
loop_
_entity_poly.entity_id
_entity_poly.type
_entity_poly.pdbx_seq_one_letter_code
_entity_poly.pdbx_strand_id
1 'polypeptide(L)'
;MNKGICNVTVAPVRAENSDKAEIVTEMLFGESADILEVNKNWTKIKMHYDGYEGWIDTKQLRLVTEEDLARRKVTVVTEDFSSVLMKDGKTLLSMGSEVEFPVVASRRSHDLRESIALAAKEFLNVPYLWGGKSFFAIDCSGFTQLVYKIHDINYPEIPTSRQKLAFP
;
A
#
# COMPACT_ATOMS: atom_id res chain seq x y z
N MET A 1 4.06 6.52 20.78
CA MET A 1 4.12 6.16 19.36
C MET A 1 3.00 5.18 19.09
N ASN A 2 1.84 5.69 18.71
CA ASN A 2 0.60 4.95 18.41
C ASN A 2 0.38 4.81 16.90
N LYS A 3 1.37 5.19 16.09
CA LYS A 3 1.32 5.18 14.63
C LYS A 3 2.55 4.47 14.06
N GLY A 4 2.37 3.86 12.90
CA GLY A 4 3.42 3.16 12.16
C GLY A 4 3.47 3.59 10.70
N ILE A 5 4.68 3.59 10.14
CA ILE A 5 4.93 3.76 8.70
C ILE A 5 5.62 2.51 8.17
N CYS A 6 5.15 1.96 7.05
CA CYS A 6 5.80 0.82 6.44
C CYS A 6 7.21 1.19 5.93
N ASN A 7 8.22 0.43 6.33
CA ASN A 7 9.63 0.70 6.00
C ASN A 7 10.23 -0.28 4.98
N VAL A 8 9.44 -1.24 4.49
CA VAL A 8 9.79 -2.18 3.43
C VAL A 8 8.96 -1.89 2.16
N THR A 9 9.36 -2.44 1.03
CA THR A 9 8.65 -2.20 -0.25
C THR A 9 7.18 -2.62 -0.19
N VAL A 10 6.93 -3.85 0.26
CA VAL A 10 5.61 -4.44 0.41
C VAL A 10 5.61 -5.24 1.71
N ALA A 11 4.68 -4.94 2.61
CA ALA A 11 4.50 -5.66 3.86
C ALA A 11 3.16 -6.42 3.84
N PRO A 12 3.16 -7.75 4.02
CA PRO A 12 1.91 -8.49 4.13
C PRO A 12 1.19 -8.14 5.44
N VAL A 13 -0.10 -7.79 5.33
CA VAL A 13 -1.00 -7.61 6.46
C VAL A 13 -1.89 -8.85 6.53
N ARG A 14 -1.91 -9.52 7.68
CA ARG A 14 -2.48 -10.85 7.86
C ARG A 14 -3.74 -10.84 8.74
N ALA A 15 -4.60 -11.84 8.55
CA ALA A 15 -5.81 -12.01 9.36
C ALA A 15 -5.52 -12.25 10.85
N GLU A 16 -4.42 -12.95 11.15
CA GLU A 16 -3.97 -13.29 12.51
C GLU A 16 -2.47 -13.01 12.69
N ASN A 17 -2.01 -12.98 13.94
CA ASN A 17 -0.60 -12.77 14.31
C ASN A 17 0.27 -14.01 14.07
N SER A 18 0.26 -14.54 12.85
CA SER A 18 0.98 -15.76 12.46
C SER A 18 1.44 -15.69 11.00
N ASP A 19 2.64 -16.19 10.71
CA ASP A 19 3.14 -16.31 9.34
C ASP A 19 2.30 -17.26 8.47
N LYS A 20 1.55 -18.17 9.11
CA LYS A 20 0.64 -19.10 8.44
C LYS A 20 -0.72 -18.48 8.12
N ALA A 21 -1.03 -17.33 8.70
CA ALA A 21 -2.32 -16.68 8.50
C ALA A 21 -2.42 -16.10 7.10
N GLU A 22 -3.64 -16.07 6.57
CA GLU A 22 -3.98 -15.48 5.28
C GLU A 22 -3.53 -14.02 5.20
N ILE A 23 -3.00 -13.61 4.05
CA ILE A 23 -2.76 -12.20 3.72
C ILE A 23 -4.11 -11.59 3.35
N VAL A 24 -4.53 -10.55 4.07
CA VAL A 24 -5.81 -9.86 3.85
C VAL A 24 -5.65 -8.57 3.06
N THR A 25 -4.45 -7.99 3.08
CA THR A 25 -4.03 -6.85 2.24
C THR A 25 -2.49 -6.73 2.31
N GLU A 26 -1.93 -5.81 1.55
CA GLU A 26 -0.53 -5.40 1.66
C GLU A 26 -0.44 -3.93 2.06
N MET A 27 0.63 -3.57 2.77
CA MET A 27 0.99 -2.19 3.10
C MET A 27 2.25 -1.81 2.33
N LEU A 28 2.15 -0.79 1.48
CA LEU A 28 3.25 -0.34 0.63
C LEU A 28 4.22 0.56 1.39
N PHE A 29 5.44 0.66 0.88
CA PHE A 29 6.47 1.54 1.45
C PHE A 29 5.92 2.94 1.71
N GLY A 30 6.15 3.41 2.93
CA GLY A 30 5.76 4.73 3.35
C GLY A 30 4.26 4.92 3.59
N GLU A 31 3.38 3.95 3.34
CA GLU A 31 2.01 4.03 3.84
C GLU A 31 2.02 4.12 5.37
N SER A 32 0.94 4.66 5.94
CA SER A 32 0.82 4.86 7.39
C SER A 32 -0.42 4.19 7.97
N ALA A 33 -0.35 3.86 9.26
CA ALA A 33 -1.42 3.18 9.97
C ALA A 33 -1.46 3.55 11.47
N ASP A 34 -2.64 3.41 12.04
CA ASP A 34 -2.89 3.33 13.48
C ASP A 34 -2.38 2.00 14.05
N ILE A 35 -1.76 2.04 15.22
CA ILE A 35 -1.39 0.85 15.99
C ILE A 35 -2.49 0.59 17.01
N LEU A 36 -3.16 -0.56 16.86
CA LEU A 36 -4.27 -0.97 17.73
C LEU A 36 -3.78 -1.86 18.87
N GLU A 37 -2.87 -2.79 18.57
CA GLU A 37 -2.35 -3.77 19.54
C GLU A 37 -0.93 -4.18 19.16
N VAL A 38 -0.09 -4.49 20.15
CA VAL A 38 1.23 -5.10 19.94
C VAL A 38 1.29 -6.42 20.68
N ASN A 39 1.57 -7.50 19.95
CA ASN A 39 1.71 -8.86 20.47
C ASN A 39 3.03 -9.47 20.02
N LYS A 40 4.05 -9.41 20.89
CA LYS A 40 5.42 -9.89 20.59
C LYS A 40 5.97 -9.27 19.31
N ASN A 41 6.13 -10.07 18.25
CA ASN A 41 6.67 -9.67 16.96
C ASN A 41 5.59 -9.19 15.98
N TRP A 42 4.33 -9.16 16.40
CA TRP A 42 3.21 -8.76 15.57
C TRP A 42 2.58 -7.48 16.09
N THR A 43 2.19 -6.62 15.17
CA THR A 43 1.45 -5.40 15.48
C THR A 43 0.13 -5.44 14.73
N LYS A 44 -0.99 -5.30 15.44
CA LYS A 44 -2.29 -5.09 14.82
C LYS A 44 -2.41 -3.63 14.44
N ILE A 45 -2.73 -3.38 13.18
CA ILE A 45 -2.82 -2.04 12.62
C ILE A 45 -4.19 -1.77 12.01
N LYS A 46 -4.52 -0.48 11.86
CA LYS A 46 -5.56 0.02 10.97
C LYS A 46 -4.95 1.01 9.97
N MET A 47 -4.98 0.66 8.69
CA MET A 47 -4.36 1.45 7.63
C MET A 47 -5.12 2.77 7.40
N HIS A 48 -4.39 3.88 7.19
CA HIS A 48 -5.03 5.18 6.99
C HIS A 48 -5.64 5.37 5.59
N TYR A 49 -5.12 4.66 4.57
CA TYR A 49 -5.56 4.84 3.19
C TYR A 49 -6.95 4.23 2.94
N ASP A 50 -7.15 2.98 3.35
CA ASP A 50 -8.32 2.17 3.01
C ASP A 50 -9.06 1.61 4.24
N GLY A 51 -8.58 1.91 5.45
CA GLY A 51 -9.22 1.50 6.70
C GLY A 51 -9.05 0.02 7.04
N TYR A 52 -8.26 -0.74 6.28
CA TYR A 52 -8.06 -2.17 6.54
C TYR A 52 -7.40 -2.42 7.89
N GLU A 53 -7.87 -3.48 8.56
CA GLU A 53 -7.26 -3.98 9.79
C GLU A 53 -6.61 -5.34 9.59
N GLY A 54 -5.48 -5.55 10.25
CA GLY A 54 -4.82 -6.84 10.31
C GLY A 54 -3.48 -6.77 11.03
N TRP A 55 -2.73 -7.86 10.95
CA TRP A 55 -1.48 -8.07 11.67
C TRP A 55 -0.29 -7.99 10.72
N ILE A 56 0.71 -7.18 11.08
CA ILE A 56 1.96 -7.00 10.34
C ILE A 56 3.14 -7.35 11.27
N ASP A 57 4.24 -7.85 10.70
CA ASP A 57 5.48 -8.03 11.47
C ASP A 57 5.97 -6.66 11.94
N THR A 58 6.15 -6.50 13.25
CA THR A 58 6.54 -5.23 13.88
C THR A 58 7.81 -4.63 13.26
N LYS A 59 8.73 -5.45 12.74
CA LYS A 59 9.98 -4.98 12.11
C LYS A 59 9.75 -4.25 10.78
N GLN A 60 8.62 -4.50 10.14
CA GLN A 60 8.21 -3.86 8.88
C GLN A 60 7.58 -2.47 9.12
N LEU A 61 7.43 -2.07 10.38
CA LEU A 61 6.96 -0.75 10.78
C LEU A 61 8.09 0.07 11.39
N ARG A 62 8.22 1.31 10.92
CA ARG A 62 8.86 2.38 11.67
C ARG A 62 7.80 3.04 12.55
N LEU A 63 7.97 2.92 13.88
CA LEU A 63 7.13 3.61 14.85
C LEU A 63 7.34 5.12 14.79
N VAL A 64 6.26 5.89 14.80
CA VAL A 64 6.28 7.35 14.71
C VAL A 64 5.25 7.98 15.64
N THR A 65 5.40 9.28 15.86
CA THR A 65 4.40 10.11 16.57
C THR A 65 3.35 10.67 15.61
N GLU A 66 2.24 11.16 16.14
CA GLU A 66 1.25 11.91 15.36
C GLU A 66 1.87 13.16 14.73
N GLU A 67 2.73 13.85 15.49
CA GLU A 67 3.39 15.07 15.04
C GLU A 67 4.33 14.80 13.86
N ASP A 68 5.02 13.66 13.85
CA ASP A 68 5.86 13.24 12.73
C ASP A 68 5.04 13.02 11.46
N LEU A 69 3.90 12.31 11.60
CA LEU A 69 2.99 12.07 10.48
C LEU A 69 2.36 13.36 9.94
N ALA A 70 1.90 14.24 10.82
CA ALA A 70 1.24 15.49 10.43
C ALA A 70 2.16 16.44 9.66
N ARG A 71 3.48 16.37 9.88
CA ARG A 71 4.48 17.18 9.16
C ARG A 71 4.92 16.56 7.84
N ARG A 72 4.59 15.29 7.61
CA ARG A 72 5.08 14.53 6.47
C ARG A 72 4.45 15.02 5.18
N LYS A 73 5.28 15.36 4.20
CA LYS A 73 4.85 15.65 2.83
C LYS A 73 5.27 14.50 1.95
N VAL A 74 4.29 13.77 1.43
CA VAL A 74 4.52 12.60 0.59
C VAL A 74 4.24 12.88 -0.86
N THR A 75 4.95 12.19 -1.73
CA THR A 75 4.62 12.02 -3.14
C THR A 75 4.36 10.54 -3.40
N VAL A 76 3.32 10.23 -4.16
CA VAL A 76 2.99 8.86 -4.54
C VAL A 76 3.83 8.45 -5.76
N VAL A 77 4.42 7.26 -5.72
CA VAL A 77 5.08 6.64 -6.87
C VAL A 77 4.01 6.25 -7.89
N THR A 78 4.07 6.82 -9.09
CA THR A 78 3.08 6.58 -10.15
C THR A 78 3.58 5.65 -11.27
N GLU A 79 4.88 5.34 -11.29
CA GLU A 79 5.46 4.33 -12.19
C GLU A 79 5.26 2.92 -11.61
N ASP A 80 5.16 1.91 -12.46
CA ASP A 80 5.06 0.48 -12.11
C ASP A 80 6.10 0.09 -11.03
N PHE A 81 7.35 0.44 -11.32
CA PHE A 81 8.48 0.27 -10.43
C PHE A 81 9.39 1.50 -10.44
N SER A 82 9.85 1.90 -9.25
CA SER A 82 10.83 2.98 -9.10
C SER A 82 12.00 2.51 -8.25
N SER A 83 13.20 2.50 -8.83
CA SER A 83 14.44 2.16 -8.11
C SER A 83 14.98 3.40 -7.39
N VAL A 84 14.99 3.37 -6.06
CA VAL A 84 15.45 4.49 -5.21
C VAL A 84 16.67 4.10 -4.39
N LEU A 85 17.58 5.04 -4.18
CA LEU A 85 18.75 4.84 -3.32
C LEU A 85 18.40 5.25 -1.88
N MET A 86 18.27 4.26 -1.02
CA MET A 86 18.13 4.42 0.43
C MET A 86 19.50 4.38 1.12
N LYS A 87 19.54 4.69 2.41
CA LYS A 87 20.77 4.62 3.22
C LYS A 87 21.43 3.24 3.19
N ASP A 88 20.60 2.19 3.13
CA ASP A 88 21.04 0.79 3.23
C ASP A 88 21.20 0.11 1.86
N GLY A 89 21.04 0.86 0.76
CA GLY A 89 21.20 0.36 -0.60
C GLY A 89 20.07 0.75 -1.54
N LYS A 90 20.01 0.08 -2.69
CA LYS A 90 18.94 0.29 -3.67
C LYS A 90 17.68 -0.49 -3.28
N THR A 91 16.55 0.19 -3.26
CA THR A 91 15.23 -0.39 -3.00
C THR A 91 14.38 -0.21 -4.25
N LEU A 92 13.69 -1.26 -4.67
CA LEU A 92 12.66 -1.17 -5.71
C LEU A 92 11.34 -0.87 -5.02
N LEU A 93 10.70 0.24 -5.38
CA LEU A 93 9.37 0.62 -4.91
C LEU A 93 8.32 0.26 -5.95
N SER A 94 7.15 -0.13 -5.48
CA SER A 94 5.99 -0.36 -6.35
C SER A 94 5.17 0.92 -6.50
N MET A 95 4.45 1.03 -7.61
CA MET A 95 3.34 1.94 -7.79
C MET A 95 2.46 2.04 -6.53
N GLY A 96 2.10 3.25 -6.12
CA GLY A 96 1.29 3.52 -4.92
C GLY A 96 2.10 3.74 -3.63
N SER A 97 3.41 3.47 -3.63
CA SER A 97 4.31 3.76 -2.50
C SER A 97 4.37 5.26 -2.22
N GLU A 98 4.56 5.64 -0.96
CA GLU A 98 4.63 7.04 -0.50
C GLU A 98 6.04 7.41 -0.08
N VAL A 99 6.62 8.43 -0.70
CA VAL A 99 7.99 8.87 -0.41
C VAL A 99 8.06 10.35 -0.06
N GLU A 100 9.05 10.73 0.74
CA GLU A 100 9.26 12.13 1.20
C GLU A 100 10.26 12.90 0.32
N PHE A 101 10.50 12.40 -0.90
CA PHE A 101 11.39 13.00 -1.88
C PHE A 101 10.70 13.04 -3.25
N PRO A 102 11.09 13.96 -4.15
CA PRO A 102 10.52 14.02 -5.48
C PRO A 102 10.76 12.71 -6.24
N VAL A 103 9.69 12.18 -6.84
CA VAL A 103 9.77 11.08 -7.80
C VAL A 103 9.57 11.61 -9.21
N VAL A 104 10.16 10.93 -10.20
CA VAL A 104 9.87 11.22 -11.59
C VAL A 104 8.38 10.96 -11.81
N ALA A 105 7.64 12.01 -12.14
CA ALA A 105 6.23 11.87 -12.46
C ALA A 105 6.09 11.18 -13.82
N SER A 106 5.27 10.13 -13.87
CA SER A 106 4.86 9.52 -15.13
C SER A 106 4.18 10.57 -16.01
N ARG A 107 4.44 10.54 -17.32
CA ARG A 107 3.68 11.35 -18.29
C ARG A 107 2.29 10.72 -18.47
N ARG A 108 1.39 10.99 -17.52
CA ARG A 108 -0.02 10.61 -17.60
C ARG A 108 -0.76 11.48 -18.62
N SER A 109 -1.84 10.95 -19.20
CA SER A 109 -2.72 11.75 -20.06
C SER A 109 -3.35 12.90 -19.25
N HIS A 110 -3.59 14.03 -19.92
CA HIS A 110 -4.37 15.13 -19.34
C HIS A 110 -5.85 14.76 -19.18
N ASP A 111 -6.35 13.79 -19.96
CA ASP A 111 -7.68 13.24 -19.76
C ASP A 111 -7.66 12.18 -18.67
N LEU A 112 -8.44 12.41 -17.61
CA LEU A 112 -8.47 11.55 -16.44
C LEU A 112 -8.95 10.12 -16.77
N ARG A 113 -9.96 9.98 -17.63
CA ARG A 113 -10.53 8.65 -17.96
C ARG A 113 -9.54 7.84 -18.77
N GLU A 114 -8.92 8.47 -19.75
CA GLU A 114 -7.87 7.86 -20.54
C GLU A 114 -6.67 7.48 -19.67
N SER A 115 -6.24 8.37 -18.77
CA SER A 115 -5.14 8.10 -17.84
C SER A 115 -5.43 6.89 -16.93
N ILE A 116 -6.65 6.80 -16.37
CA ILE A 116 -7.09 5.63 -15.58
C ILE A 116 -7.07 4.36 -16.44
N ALA A 117 -7.59 4.42 -17.66
CA ALA A 117 -7.65 3.27 -18.56
C ALA A 117 -6.25 2.81 -19.01
N LEU A 118 -5.29 3.72 -19.17
CA LEU A 118 -3.91 3.41 -19.49
C LEU A 118 -3.21 2.77 -18.30
N ALA A 119 -3.32 3.34 -17.10
CA ALA A 119 -2.75 2.75 -15.89
C ALA A 119 -3.35 1.36 -15.59
N ALA A 120 -4.65 1.18 -15.81
CA ALA A 120 -5.30 -0.13 -15.68
C ALA A 120 -4.69 -1.20 -16.63
N LYS A 121 -4.25 -0.80 -17.83
CA LYS A 121 -3.63 -1.72 -18.79
C LYS A 121 -2.20 -2.11 -18.40
N GLU A 122 -1.50 -1.31 -17.60
CA GLU A 122 -0.16 -1.64 -17.08
C GLU A 122 -0.20 -2.94 -16.25
N PHE A 123 -1.33 -3.21 -15.57
CA PHE A 123 -1.54 -4.43 -14.79
C PHE A 123 -1.79 -5.71 -15.61
N LEU A 124 -1.83 -5.63 -16.96
CA LEU A 124 -1.97 -6.81 -17.79
C LEU A 124 -0.77 -7.76 -17.58
N ASN A 125 -1.08 -9.00 -17.20
CA ASN A 125 -0.11 -10.05 -16.83
C ASN A 125 0.59 -9.87 -15.49
N VAL A 126 0.21 -8.88 -14.67
CA VAL A 126 0.62 -8.86 -13.26
C VAL A 126 0.02 -10.09 -12.57
N PRO A 127 0.82 -10.89 -11.82
CA PRO A 127 0.33 -12.08 -11.16
C PRO A 127 -0.82 -11.78 -10.19
N TYR A 128 -1.82 -12.67 -10.17
CA TYR A 128 -2.88 -12.60 -9.17
C TYR A 128 -2.39 -13.16 -7.84
N LEU A 129 -2.51 -12.38 -6.77
CA LEU A 129 -2.25 -12.81 -5.39
C LEU A 129 -3.42 -12.33 -4.53
N TRP A 130 -4.07 -13.26 -3.85
CA TRP A 130 -5.13 -12.92 -2.89
C TRP A 130 -4.57 -12.05 -1.75
N GLY A 131 -5.18 -10.89 -1.50
CA GLY A 131 -4.68 -9.88 -0.58
C GLY A 131 -3.55 -9.01 -1.15
N GLY A 132 -3.19 -9.18 -2.43
CA GLY A 132 -2.15 -8.42 -3.10
C GLY A 132 -2.57 -6.98 -3.40
N LYS A 133 -1.72 -6.01 -3.04
CA LYS A 133 -1.92 -4.58 -3.27
C LYS A 133 -0.62 -3.92 -3.73
N SER A 134 0.04 -4.53 -4.70
CA SER A 134 1.25 -3.99 -5.33
C SER A 134 1.31 -4.36 -6.82
N PHE A 135 2.24 -3.74 -7.54
CA PHE A 135 2.58 -4.12 -8.92
C PHE A 135 3.40 -5.43 -8.99
N PHE A 136 3.83 -5.99 -7.85
CA PHE A 136 4.47 -7.31 -7.81
C PHE A 136 3.45 -8.44 -7.94
N ALA A 137 2.30 -8.29 -7.28
CA ALA A 137 1.14 -9.15 -7.43
C ALA A 137 -0.10 -8.45 -6.84
N ILE A 138 -1.27 -8.74 -7.39
CA ILE A 138 -2.47 -7.95 -7.10
C ILE A 138 -3.74 -8.80 -7.03
N ASP A 139 -4.74 -8.35 -6.26
CA ASP A 139 -6.11 -8.87 -6.34
C ASP A 139 -7.09 -7.87 -6.97
N CYS A 140 -8.36 -8.26 -7.06
CA CYS A 140 -9.41 -7.43 -7.66
C CYS A 140 -9.60 -6.07 -6.96
N SER A 141 -9.49 -6.05 -5.63
CA SER A 141 -9.68 -4.87 -4.82
C SER A 141 -8.42 -4.00 -4.78
N GLY A 142 -7.25 -4.62 -4.64
CA GLY A 142 -5.95 -3.96 -4.70
C GLY A 142 -5.72 -3.28 -6.06
N PHE A 143 -6.16 -3.92 -7.15
CA PHE A 143 -6.13 -3.32 -8.49
C PHE A 143 -6.90 -2.01 -8.53
N THR A 144 -8.16 -2.05 -8.08
CA THR A 144 -9.02 -0.87 -8.05
C THR A 144 -8.42 0.22 -7.16
N GLN A 145 -7.95 -0.16 -5.97
CA GLN A 145 -7.35 0.75 -5.00
C GLN A 145 -6.09 1.44 -5.54
N LEU A 146 -5.16 0.73 -6.16
CA LEU A 146 -3.92 1.32 -6.69
C LEU A 146 -4.18 2.22 -7.90
N VAL A 147 -5.03 1.78 -8.83
CA VAL A 147 -5.37 2.57 -10.02
C VAL A 147 -6.00 3.91 -9.63
N TYR A 148 -6.84 3.96 -8.59
CA TYR A 148 -7.36 5.22 -8.07
C TYR A 148 -6.35 6.00 -7.24
N LYS A 149 -5.53 5.32 -6.40
CA LYS A 149 -4.51 5.95 -5.54
C LYS A 149 -3.56 6.84 -6.34
N ILE A 150 -3.01 6.32 -7.43
CA ILE A 150 -2.05 7.03 -8.29
C ILE A 150 -2.65 8.19 -9.10
N HIS A 151 -3.98 8.35 -9.08
CA HIS A 151 -4.69 9.47 -9.67
C HIS A 151 -5.24 10.43 -8.60
N ASP A 152 -4.78 10.30 -7.35
CA ASP A 152 -5.25 11.07 -6.19
C ASP A 152 -6.78 10.97 -5.98
N ILE A 153 -7.38 9.85 -6.40
CA ILE A 153 -8.80 9.56 -6.18
C ILE A 153 -8.91 8.66 -4.96
N ASN A 154 -9.53 9.17 -3.90
CA ASN A 154 -9.86 8.36 -2.74
C ASN A 154 -10.96 7.37 -3.10
N TYR A 155 -10.62 6.08 -3.13
CA TYR A 155 -11.60 5.03 -3.25
C TYR A 155 -12.20 4.72 -1.87
N PRO A 156 -13.53 4.85 -1.68
CA PRO A 156 -14.14 4.71 -0.36
C PRO A 156 -13.94 3.29 0.20
N GLU A 157 -13.87 3.20 1.53
CA GLU A 157 -13.83 1.95 2.31
C GLU A 157 -14.85 0.95 1.76
N ILE A 158 -14.41 -0.09 1.04
CA ILE A 158 -15.24 -1.27 0.87
C ILE A 158 -15.00 -2.11 2.13
N PRO A 159 -16.03 -2.38 2.95
CA PRO A 159 -15.87 -3.27 4.09
C PRO A 159 -15.26 -4.60 3.64
N THR A 160 -14.39 -5.19 4.44
CA THR A 160 -13.75 -6.50 4.18
C THR A 160 -14.77 -7.60 3.82
N SER A 161 -16.02 -7.46 4.29
CA SER A 161 -17.15 -8.33 3.96
C SER A 161 -17.69 -8.18 2.52
N ARG A 162 -17.48 -7.04 1.86
CA ARG A 162 -17.91 -6.75 0.48
C ARG A 162 -16.80 -6.93 -0.56
N GLN A 163 -15.54 -7.04 -0.18
CA GLN A 163 -14.46 -7.40 -1.11
C GLN A 163 -14.51 -8.87 -1.53
N LYS A 164 -15.11 -9.75 -0.70
CA LYS A 164 -15.39 -11.16 -1.05
C LYS A 164 -16.48 -11.35 -2.11
N LEU A 165 -17.15 -10.27 -2.55
CA LEU A 165 -18.29 -10.33 -3.48
C LEU A 165 -17.93 -9.94 -4.92
N ALA A 166 -16.68 -9.59 -5.20
CA ALA A 166 -16.22 -9.35 -6.56
C ALA A 166 -15.72 -10.66 -7.17
N PHE A 167 -16.63 -11.59 -7.47
CA PHE A 167 -16.70 -12.56 -8.57
C PHE A 167 -17.76 -13.62 -8.20
N PRO A 168 -18.71 -13.95 -9.11
CA PRO A 168 -19.76 -14.94 -8.89
C PRO A 168 -19.23 -16.38 -8.77
#